data_AF-A0A2N5I9W5-F1
#
_entry.id   AF-A0A2N5I9W5-F1
#
_cell.length_a   1.000
_cell.length_b   1.000
_cell.length_c   1.000
_cell.angle_alpha   90.00
_cell.angle_beta   90.00
_cell.angle_gamma   90.00
#
_symmetry.space_group_name_H-M   'P 1'
#
loop_
_entity.id
_entity.type
_entity.pdbx_description
1 polymer ?
#
loop_
_entity_poly.entity_id
_entity_poly.type
_entity_poly.pdbx_seq_one_letter_code
_entity_poly.pdbx_strand_id
1 'polypeptide(L)'
;MKSFPAVANYLTEHAESLAIKVVDDIVKRLGIVFSKEDLEYYYSVYTEFLILSAEGITLNEYEVPEGFLEMSKKNGDRQAALKGRISGIIGRYPQIRLGLIEQITKVSLKHGLTTEEIYEVNKRVNYMLDITVTETILAFERQTDSVIDEREKELIEKQTAINELSAPIVPIHDGIAVLPLIGNFEPERVEHIFIKVIPEIPRLKVKCLIMDFSGILTIDTYVASQLFKIFDVLRLLGINMVFTGIRPDLATKSIRAGIDFSSIETYASVLQAIEVIKIKGYV
;
A
#
# COMPACT_ATOMS: atom_id res chain seq x y z
N MET A 1 -27.92 -48.45 10.32
CA MET A 1 -28.05 -47.52 9.17
C MET A 1 -27.32 -46.26 9.59
N LYS A 2 -26.24 -45.85 8.88
CA LYS A 2 -25.37 -44.75 9.34
C LYS A 2 -26.25 -43.54 9.66
N SER A 3 -26.19 -43.08 10.90
CA SER A 3 -27.01 -42.03 11.49
C SER A 3 -26.56 -40.60 11.06
N PHE A 4 -25.55 -40.52 10.19
CA PHE A 4 -24.95 -39.28 9.68
C PHE A 4 -25.93 -38.43 8.87
N PRO A 5 -26.78 -38.98 7.97
CA PRO A 5 -27.78 -38.20 7.26
C PRO A 5 -28.81 -37.55 8.19
N ALA A 6 -29.11 -38.16 9.34
CA ALA A 6 -30.03 -37.56 10.31
C ALA A 6 -29.41 -36.33 10.98
N VAL A 7 -28.12 -36.39 11.33
CA VAL A 7 -27.37 -35.24 11.86
C VAL A 7 -27.21 -34.17 10.79
N ALA A 8 -26.85 -34.55 9.56
CA ALA A 8 -26.72 -33.63 8.44
C ALA A 8 -28.03 -32.88 8.19
N ASN A 9 -29.16 -33.59 8.07
CA ASN A 9 -30.47 -32.97 7.89
C ASN A 9 -30.82 -32.03 9.04
N TYR A 10 -30.56 -32.43 10.29
CA TYR A 10 -30.82 -31.56 11.44
C TYR A 10 -29.98 -30.27 11.39
N LEU A 11 -28.67 -30.39 11.10
CA LEU A 11 -27.77 -29.25 11.00
C LEU A 11 -28.21 -28.30 9.88
N THR A 12 -28.64 -28.81 8.73
CA THR A 12 -29.16 -28.00 7.62
C THR A 12 -30.46 -27.30 7.98
N GLU A 13 -31.45 -28.02 8.52
CA GLU A 13 -32.77 -27.46 8.88
C GLU A 13 -32.71 -26.43 10.01
N HIS A 14 -31.74 -26.56 10.92
CA HIS A 14 -31.64 -25.73 12.12
C HIS A 14 -30.42 -24.80 12.11
N ALA A 15 -29.74 -24.67 10.96
CA ALA A 15 -28.47 -23.97 10.81
C ALA A 15 -28.50 -22.55 11.39
N GLU A 16 -29.52 -21.76 11.04
CA GLU A 16 -29.66 -20.37 11.48
C GLU A 16 -29.79 -20.27 13.01
N SER A 17 -30.68 -21.07 13.61
CA SER A 17 -30.89 -21.08 15.06
C SER A 17 -29.65 -21.51 15.84
N LEU A 18 -28.89 -22.48 15.29
CA LEU A 18 -27.65 -22.97 15.87
C LEU A 18 -26.53 -21.93 15.73
N ALA A 19 -26.45 -21.27 14.57
CA ALA A 19 -25.49 -20.20 14.30
C ALA A 19 -25.66 -19.04 15.28
N ILE A 20 -26.90 -18.55 15.48
CA ILE A 20 -27.20 -17.48 16.44
C ILE A 20 -26.73 -17.87 17.83
N LYS A 21 -27.11 -19.07 18.30
CA LYS A 21 -26.73 -19.56 19.62
C LYS A 21 -25.21 -19.65 19.80
N VAL A 22 -24.50 -20.19 18.81
CA VAL A 22 -23.04 -20.32 18.84
C VAL A 22 -22.38 -18.95 18.88
N VAL A 23 -22.78 -18.03 18.00
CA VAL A 23 -22.23 -16.67 17.94
C VAL A 23 -22.49 -15.94 19.25
N ASP A 24 -23.71 -15.96 19.78
CA ASP A 24 -24.06 -15.29 21.05
C ASP A 24 -23.25 -15.84 22.22
N ASP A 25 -23.07 -17.17 22.30
CA ASP A 25 -22.24 -17.81 23.32
C ASP A 25 -20.77 -17.36 23.21
N ILE A 26 -20.23 -17.28 21.99
CA ILE A 26 -18.85 -16.82 21.74
C ILE A 26 -18.69 -15.34 22.12
N VAL A 27 -19.62 -14.48 21.72
CA VAL A 27 -19.63 -13.05 22.02
C VAL A 27 -19.63 -12.83 23.53
N LYS A 28 -20.49 -13.56 24.25
CA LYS A 28 -20.58 -13.53 25.70
C LYS A 28 -19.28 -14.01 26.37
N ARG A 29 -18.68 -15.10 25.88
CA ARG A 29 -17.42 -15.65 26.42
C ARG A 29 -16.23 -14.72 26.20
N LEU A 30 -16.16 -14.06 25.05
CA LEU A 30 -15.05 -13.18 24.69
C LEU A 30 -15.20 -11.75 25.25
N GLY A 31 -16.39 -11.38 25.72
CA GLY A 31 -16.66 -10.02 26.20
C GLY A 31 -16.53 -8.95 25.10
N ILE A 32 -16.73 -9.35 23.84
CA ILE A 32 -16.62 -8.45 22.68
C ILE A 32 -17.98 -7.82 22.41
N VAL A 33 -17.98 -6.53 22.08
CA VAL A 33 -19.19 -5.84 21.61
C VAL A 33 -19.10 -5.72 20.09
N PHE A 34 -20.06 -6.29 19.39
CA PHE A 34 -20.21 -6.15 17.94
C PHE A 34 -21.32 -5.16 17.61
N SER A 35 -21.20 -4.52 16.45
CA SER A 35 -22.31 -3.80 15.85
C SER A 35 -23.43 -4.78 15.47
N LYS A 36 -24.66 -4.27 15.28
CA LYS A 36 -25.78 -5.08 14.80
C LYS A 36 -25.47 -5.71 13.43
N GLU A 37 -24.86 -4.92 12.55
CA GLU A 37 -24.46 -5.35 11.20
C GLU A 37 -23.39 -6.45 11.23
N ASP A 38 -22.42 -6.37 12.15
CA ASP A 38 -21.41 -7.42 12.32
C ASP A 38 -22.03 -8.70 12.87
N LEU A 39 -22.97 -8.61 13.81
CA LEU A 39 -23.68 -9.78 14.33
C LEU A 39 -24.48 -10.47 13.23
N GLU A 40 -25.27 -9.72 12.46
CA GLU A 40 -26.04 -10.24 11.32
C GLU A 40 -25.12 -10.94 10.30
N TYR A 41 -23.96 -10.33 10.01
CA TYR A 41 -22.95 -10.95 9.16
C TYR A 41 -22.42 -12.26 9.75
N TYR A 42 -22.05 -12.30 11.03
CA TYR A 42 -21.54 -13.52 11.66
C TYR A 42 -22.62 -14.61 11.75
N TYR A 43 -23.88 -14.26 12.02
CA TYR A 43 -24.97 -15.24 11.97
C TYR A 43 -25.08 -15.88 10.58
N SER A 44 -25.00 -15.07 9.51
CA SER A 44 -25.01 -15.57 8.13
C SER A 44 -23.83 -16.50 7.84
N VAL A 45 -22.60 -16.11 8.21
CA VAL A 45 -21.39 -16.91 7.97
C VAL A 45 -21.45 -18.25 8.68
N TYR A 46 -21.92 -18.27 9.93
CA TYR A 46 -22.02 -19.50 10.71
C TYR A 46 -23.16 -20.40 10.24
N THR A 47 -24.24 -19.81 9.73
CA THR A 47 -25.33 -20.55 9.09
C THR A 47 -24.81 -21.28 7.85
N GLU A 48 -24.11 -20.57 6.98
CA GLU A 48 -23.48 -21.13 5.78
C GLU A 48 -22.47 -22.22 6.15
N PHE A 49 -21.61 -21.97 7.14
CA PHE A 49 -20.65 -22.96 7.64
C PHE A 49 -21.33 -24.24 8.14
N LEU A 50 -22.44 -24.13 8.88
CA LEU A 50 -23.18 -25.29 9.40
C LEU A 50 -23.84 -26.10 8.28
N ILE A 51 -24.42 -25.43 7.27
CA ILE A 51 -25.02 -26.09 6.10
C ILE A 51 -23.94 -26.85 5.31
N LEU A 52 -22.82 -26.20 5.01
CA LEU A 52 -21.72 -26.84 4.31
C LEU A 52 -21.11 -27.96 5.16
N SER A 53 -20.98 -27.76 6.48
CA SER A 53 -20.51 -28.83 7.36
C SER A 53 -21.43 -30.05 7.37
N ALA A 54 -22.75 -29.84 7.28
CA ALA A 54 -23.73 -30.91 7.19
C ALA A 54 -23.57 -31.76 5.91
N GLU A 55 -23.26 -31.12 4.77
CA GLU A 55 -22.87 -31.82 3.55
C GLU A 55 -21.52 -32.52 3.75
N GLY A 56 -20.54 -31.81 4.31
CA GLY A 56 -19.17 -32.26 4.48
C GLY A 56 -19.03 -33.53 5.33
N ILE A 57 -19.85 -33.71 6.37
CA ILE A 57 -19.89 -34.94 7.19
C ILE A 57 -20.33 -36.19 6.43
N THR A 58 -20.89 -36.04 5.22
CA THR A 58 -21.26 -37.15 4.35
C THR A 58 -20.24 -37.44 3.25
N LEU A 59 -19.25 -36.55 3.05
CA LEU A 59 -18.19 -36.66 2.05
C LEU A 59 -16.97 -37.45 2.58
N ASN A 60 -15.98 -37.69 1.70
CA ASN A 60 -14.72 -38.31 2.10
C ASN A 60 -13.91 -37.38 3.02
N GLU A 61 -13.00 -37.99 3.80
CA GLU A 61 -12.24 -37.31 4.86
C GLU A 61 -11.49 -36.04 4.39
N TYR A 62 -10.97 -36.06 3.16
CA TYR A 62 -10.12 -35.00 2.60
C TYR A 62 -10.84 -34.01 1.67
N GLU A 63 -12.13 -34.19 1.44
CA GLU A 63 -12.89 -33.31 0.54
C GLU A 63 -13.46 -32.13 1.33
N VAL A 64 -13.91 -31.08 0.67
CA VAL A 64 -14.80 -30.08 1.29
C VAL A 64 -15.95 -29.84 0.32
N PRO A 65 -17.14 -29.46 0.81
CA PRO A 65 -18.27 -29.14 -0.05
C PRO A 65 -17.94 -28.05 -1.07
N GLU A 66 -18.71 -28.02 -2.15
CA GLU A 66 -18.67 -26.91 -3.09
C GLU A 66 -18.99 -25.58 -2.38
N GLY A 67 -18.30 -24.49 -2.74
CA GLY A 67 -18.46 -23.19 -2.09
C GLY A 67 -17.76 -23.02 -0.73
N PHE A 68 -17.28 -24.08 -0.09
CA PHE A 68 -16.65 -24.00 1.24
C PHE A 68 -15.41 -23.10 1.29
N LEU A 69 -14.54 -23.22 0.30
CA LEU A 69 -13.35 -22.38 0.18
C LEU A 69 -13.73 -20.92 -0.15
N GLU A 70 -14.78 -20.71 -0.95
CA GLU A 70 -15.24 -19.36 -1.33
C GLU A 70 -15.83 -18.62 -0.12
N MET A 71 -16.67 -19.27 0.67
CA MET A 71 -17.17 -18.74 1.94
C MET A 71 -16.02 -18.33 2.86
N SER A 72 -15.01 -19.19 2.99
CA SER A 72 -13.84 -18.92 3.84
C SER A 72 -13.01 -17.74 3.34
N LYS A 73 -12.80 -17.64 2.02
CA LYS A 73 -12.11 -16.52 1.38
C LYS A 73 -12.85 -15.20 1.58
N LYS A 74 -14.17 -15.18 1.35
CA LYS A 74 -15.03 -14.00 1.51
C LYS A 74 -14.94 -13.41 2.93
N ASN A 75 -14.82 -14.27 3.95
CA ASN A 75 -14.60 -13.80 5.31
C ASN A 75 -13.21 -13.16 5.50
N GLY A 76 -12.16 -13.74 4.91
CA GLY A 76 -10.82 -13.16 4.91
C GLY A 76 -10.77 -11.80 4.22
N ASP A 77 -11.35 -11.71 3.02
CA ASP A 77 -11.44 -10.49 2.21
C ASP A 77 -12.17 -9.37 2.97
N ARG A 78 -13.28 -9.70 3.65
CA ARG A 78 -14.01 -8.73 4.48
C ARG A 78 -13.17 -8.22 5.64
N GLN A 79 -12.45 -9.12 6.34
CA GLN A 79 -11.59 -8.70 7.45
C GLN A 79 -10.47 -7.77 6.99
N ALA A 80 -9.89 -8.01 5.81
CA ALA A 80 -8.89 -7.14 5.22
C ALA A 80 -9.48 -5.78 4.81
N ALA A 81 -10.66 -5.78 4.15
CA ALA A 81 -11.36 -4.55 3.76
C ALA A 81 -11.71 -3.64 4.96
N LEU A 82 -12.03 -4.24 6.11
CA LEU A 82 -12.28 -3.53 7.36
C LEU A 82 -11.01 -3.11 8.11
N LYS A 83 -9.82 -3.31 7.53
CA LYS A 83 -8.52 -3.04 8.16
C LYS A 83 -8.39 -3.78 9.50
N GLY A 84 -8.91 -5.00 9.54
CA GLY A 84 -8.79 -5.89 10.68
C GLY A 84 -7.35 -6.32 10.93
N ARG A 85 -7.18 -7.24 11.89
CA ARG A 85 -5.89 -7.87 12.18
C ARG A 85 -6.04 -9.38 12.15
N ILE A 86 -5.00 -10.08 11.72
CA ILE A 86 -4.92 -11.56 11.79
C ILE A 86 -5.21 -12.05 13.22
N SER A 87 -4.79 -11.31 14.26
CA SER A 87 -5.09 -11.63 15.65
C SER A 87 -6.60 -11.63 15.97
N GLY A 88 -7.41 -10.87 15.23
CA GLY A 88 -8.87 -10.90 15.33
C GLY A 88 -9.49 -12.18 14.74
N ILE A 89 -8.80 -12.84 13.80
CA ILE A 89 -9.19 -14.14 13.25
C ILE A 89 -8.71 -15.25 14.19
N ILE A 90 -7.40 -15.33 14.44
CA ILE A 90 -6.78 -16.41 15.22
C ILE A 90 -7.23 -16.36 16.68
N GLY A 91 -7.36 -15.18 17.28
CA GLY A 91 -7.70 -15.04 18.70
C GLY A 91 -9.10 -15.54 19.06
N ARG A 92 -10.02 -15.54 18.10
CA ARG A 92 -11.41 -15.99 18.31
C ARG A 92 -11.56 -17.50 18.04
N TYR A 93 -10.73 -18.02 17.15
CA TYR A 93 -10.86 -19.36 16.60
C TYR A 93 -10.94 -20.51 17.64
N PRO A 94 -10.14 -20.54 18.73
CA PRO A 94 -10.26 -21.61 19.73
C PRO A 94 -11.64 -21.70 20.40
N GLN A 95 -12.25 -20.55 20.72
CA GLN A 95 -13.57 -20.51 21.35
C GLN A 95 -14.68 -20.88 20.36
N ILE A 96 -14.50 -20.48 19.10
CA ILE A 96 -15.39 -20.86 17.99
C ILE A 96 -15.40 -22.37 17.83
N ARG A 97 -14.22 -22.99 17.72
CA ARG A 97 -14.07 -24.43 17.57
C ARG A 97 -14.73 -25.18 18.73
N LEU A 98 -14.47 -24.76 19.97
CA LEU A 98 -15.08 -25.39 21.14
C LEU A 98 -16.61 -25.30 21.13
N GLY A 99 -17.17 -24.12 20.83
CA GLY A 99 -18.63 -23.93 20.80
C GLY A 99 -19.33 -24.77 19.74
N LEU A 100 -18.75 -24.84 18.52
CA LEU A 100 -19.32 -25.62 17.42
C LEU A 100 -19.27 -27.12 17.69
N ILE A 101 -18.12 -27.64 18.15
CA ILE A 101 -17.96 -29.06 18.49
C ILE A 101 -18.90 -29.46 19.62
N GLU A 102 -19.13 -28.59 20.61
CA GLU A 102 -20.09 -28.82 21.69
C GLU A 102 -21.53 -28.96 21.16
N GLN A 103 -21.98 -28.06 20.26
CA GLN A 103 -23.32 -28.15 19.69
C GLN A 103 -23.49 -29.39 18.80
N ILE A 104 -22.50 -29.67 17.94
CA ILE A 104 -22.57 -30.81 17.02
C ILE A 104 -22.57 -32.13 17.79
N THR A 105 -21.76 -32.24 18.85
CA THR A 105 -21.78 -33.41 19.74
C THR A 105 -23.15 -33.59 20.41
N LYS A 106 -23.80 -32.51 20.86
CA LYS A 106 -25.16 -32.56 21.42
C LYS A 106 -26.20 -33.04 20.41
N VAL A 107 -26.11 -32.57 19.17
CA VAL A 107 -26.98 -33.03 18.06
C VAL A 107 -26.73 -34.51 17.78
N SER A 108 -25.48 -34.93 17.63
CA SER A 108 -25.12 -36.32 17.37
C SER A 108 -25.64 -37.28 18.45
N LEU A 109 -25.51 -36.92 19.74
CA LEU A 109 -26.07 -37.71 20.85
C LEU A 109 -27.60 -37.80 20.79
N LYS A 110 -28.28 -36.70 20.49
CA LYS A 110 -29.75 -36.65 20.35
C LYS A 110 -30.26 -37.57 19.23
N HIS A 111 -29.46 -37.75 18.17
CA HIS A 111 -29.76 -38.63 17.05
C HIS A 111 -29.22 -40.06 17.22
N GLY A 112 -28.70 -40.40 18.41
CA GLY A 112 -28.31 -41.77 18.76
C GLY A 112 -27.03 -42.27 18.10
N LEU A 113 -26.12 -41.36 17.70
CA LEU A 113 -24.81 -41.74 17.17
C LEU A 113 -23.98 -42.48 18.24
N THR A 114 -23.24 -43.50 17.84
CA THR A 114 -22.24 -44.15 18.72
C THR A 114 -21.05 -43.23 18.97
N THR A 115 -20.20 -43.58 19.94
CA THR A 115 -18.96 -42.84 20.21
C THR A 115 -18.06 -42.76 18.98
N GLU A 116 -17.94 -43.86 18.22
CA GLU A 116 -17.16 -43.92 16.97
C GLU A 116 -17.77 -43.01 15.90
N GLU A 117 -19.10 -43.02 15.76
CA GLU A 117 -19.81 -42.14 14.82
C GLU A 117 -19.66 -40.66 15.19
N ILE A 118 -19.75 -40.31 16.47
CA ILE A 118 -19.51 -38.96 16.99
C ILE A 118 -18.06 -38.54 16.73
N TYR A 119 -17.11 -39.43 16.92
CA TYR A 119 -15.70 -39.18 16.62
C TYR A 119 -15.50 -38.82 15.15
N GLU A 120 -16.08 -39.59 14.21
CA GLU A 120 -15.97 -39.31 12.77
C GLU A 120 -16.61 -37.96 12.38
N VAL A 121 -17.79 -37.65 12.91
CA VAL A 121 -18.44 -36.34 12.69
C VAL A 121 -17.55 -35.20 13.21
N ASN A 122 -17.06 -35.31 14.45
CA ASN A 122 -16.21 -34.28 15.03
C ASN A 122 -14.88 -34.14 14.30
N LYS A 123 -14.25 -35.26 13.90
CA LYS A 123 -13.03 -35.26 13.10
C LYS A 123 -13.23 -34.48 11.81
N ARG A 124 -14.35 -34.72 11.12
CA ARG A 124 -14.69 -34.03 9.87
C ARG A 124 -14.91 -32.53 10.07
N VAL A 125 -15.68 -32.16 11.09
CA VAL A 125 -15.96 -30.74 11.38
C VAL A 125 -14.69 -30.01 11.79
N ASN A 126 -13.81 -30.63 12.60
CA ASN A 126 -12.51 -30.05 12.94
C ASN A 126 -11.67 -29.79 11.70
N TYR A 127 -11.59 -30.76 10.79
CA TYR A 127 -10.88 -30.56 9.52
C TYR A 127 -11.44 -29.36 8.72
N MET A 128 -12.76 -29.26 8.58
CA MET A 128 -13.40 -28.12 7.91
C MET A 128 -13.10 -26.80 8.63
N LEU A 129 -13.15 -26.76 9.96
CA LEU A 129 -12.77 -25.56 10.73
C LEU A 129 -11.31 -25.16 10.52
N ASP A 130 -10.40 -26.13 10.44
CA ASP A 130 -8.98 -25.91 10.16
C ASP A 130 -8.77 -25.31 8.77
N ILE A 131 -9.50 -25.83 7.77
CA ILE A 131 -9.49 -25.27 6.41
C ILE A 131 -10.07 -23.85 6.41
N THR A 132 -11.19 -23.58 7.10
CA THR A 132 -11.79 -22.25 7.15
C THR A 132 -10.84 -21.21 7.72
N VAL A 133 -10.18 -21.49 8.85
CA VAL A 133 -9.25 -20.52 9.44
C VAL A 133 -8.03 -20.31 8.55
N THR A 134 -7.53 -21.37 7.92
CA THR A 134 -6.38 -21.30 7.00
C THR A 134 -6.71 -20.44 5.78
N GLU A 135 -7.82 -20.74 5.08
CA GLU A 135 -8.24 -19.98 3.89
C GLU A 135 -8.62 -18.53 4.22
N THR A 136 -9.23 -18.30 5.39
CA THR A 136 -9.52 -16.93 5.87
C THR A 136 -8.22 -16.13 6.04
N ILE A 137 -7.18 -16.73 6.63
CA ILE A 137 -5.87 -16.07 6.82
C ILE A 137 -5.21 -15.81 5.47
N LEU A 138 -5.17 -16.81 4.57
CA LEU A 138 -4.55 -16.66 3.25
C LEU A 138 -5.25 -15.58 2.41
N ALA A 139 -6.59 -15.51 2.45
CA ALA A 139 -7.33 -14.46 1.77
C ALA A 139 -7.06 -13.08 2.38
N PHE A 140 -7.05 -12.99 3.72
CA PHE A 140 -6.70 -11.75 4.42
C PHE A 140 -5.30 -11.24 4.04
N GLU A 141 -4.30 -12.12 4.01
CA GLU A 141 -2.91 -11.79 3.67
C GLU A 141 -2.83 -11.30 2.22
N ARG A 142 -3.36 -12.05 1.26
CA ARG A 142 -3.37 -11.66 -0.16
C ARG A 142 -3.99 -10.29 -0.38
N GLN A 143 -5.13 -10.02 0.26
CA GLN A 143 -5.82 -8.75 0.12
C GLN A 143 -5.03 -7.61 0.77
N THR A 144 -4.39 -7.87 1.91
CA THR A 144 -3.55 -6.88 2.59
C THR A 144 -2.30 -6.56 1.78
N ASP A 145 -1.63 -7.57 1.24
CA ASP A 145 -0.44 -7.42 0.38
C ASP A 145 -0.78 -6.63 -0.88
N SER A 146 -1.90 -6.94 -1.55
CA SER A 146 -2.34 -6.17 -2.72
C SER A 146 -2.55 -4.69 -2.42
N VAL A 147 -3.10 -4.36 -1.24
CA VAL A 147 -3.31 -2.97 -0.81
C VAL A 147 -1.98 -2.28 -0.47
N ILE A 148 -1.01 -3.01 0.05
CA ILE A 148 0.34 -2.49 0.31
C ILE A 148 1.05 -2.20 -1.01
N ASP A 149 1.05 -3.14 -1.94
CA ASP A 149 1.69 -3.01 -3.26
C ASP A 149 1.12 -1.81 -4.04
N GLU A 150 -0.22 -1.65 -4.04
CA GLU A 150 -0.89 -0.51 -4.68
C GLU A 150 -0.44 0.83 -4.07
N ARG A 151 -0.30 0.89 -2.73
CA ARG A 151 0.16 2.10 -2.04
C ARG A 151 1.62 2.41 -2.31
N GLU A 152 2.48 1.39 -2.33
CA GLU A 152 3.89 1.59 -2.68
C GLU A 152 4.04 2.14 -4.09
N LYS A 153 3.27 1.58 -5.04
CA LYS A 153 3.23 2.08 -6.42
C LYS A 153 2.75 3.53 -6.48
N GLU A 154 1.66 3.87 -5.79
CA GLU A 154 1.14 5.24 -5.74
C GLU A 154 2.16 6.22 -5.13
N LEU A 155 2.90 5.81 -4.09
CA LEU A 155 3.96 6.61 -3.49
C LEU A 155 5.11 6.87 -4.46
N ILE A 156 5.56 5.84 -5.20
CA ILE A 156 6.61 5.97 -6.21
C ILE A 156 6.16 6.90 -7.35
N GLU A 157 4.92 6.76 -7.83
CA GLU A 157 4.35 7.62 -8.87
C GLU A 157 4.27 9.08 -8.41
N LYS A 158 3.82 9.32 -7.16
CA LYS A 158 3.79 10.66 -6.58
C LYS A 158 5.18 11.26 -6.41
N GLN A 159 6.16 10.47 -5.95
CA GLN A 159 7.54 10.93 -5.80
C GLN A 159 8.17 11.28 -7.15
N THR A 160 7.90 10.47 -8.17
CA THR A 160 8.34 10.73 -9.55
C THR A 160 7.72 12.01 -10.09
N ALA A 161 6.41 12.21 -9.91
CA ALA A 161 5.71 13.42 -10.32
C ALA A 161 6.25 14.67 -9.60
N ILE A 162 6.56 14.58 -8.31
CA ILE A 162 7.22 15.66 -7.55
C ILE A 162 8.58 15.99 -8.17
N ASN A 163 9.39 14.98 -8.50
CA ASN A 163 10.70 15.20 -9.10
C ASN A 163 10.60 15.88 -10.48
N GLU A 164 9.65 15.45 -11.32
CA GLU A 164 9.38 16.08 -12.63
C GLU A 164 8.90 17.53 -12.51
N LEU A 165 8.04 17.83 -11.53
CA LEU A 165 7.52 19.19 -11.30
C LEU A 165 8.53 20.12 -10.60
N SER A 166 9.57 19.57 -9.96
CA SER A 166 10.51 20.36 -9.16
C SER A 166 11.64 20.98 -9.97
N ALA A 167 11.99 20.45 -11.16
CA ALA A 167 13.04 21.00 -12.03
C ALA A 167 12.59 21.19 -13.50
N PRO A 168 11.43 21.82 -13.78
CA PRO A 168 11.00 22.07 -15.14
C PRO A 168 11.86 23.18 -15.75
N ILE A 169 12.39 22.95 -16.96
CA ILE A 169 12.93 24.05 -17.75
C ILE A 169 11.77 24.85 -18.35
N VAL A 170 11.71 26.14 -18.02
CA VAL A 170 10.63 27.05 -18.44
C VAL A 170 11.22 28.08 -19.41
N PRO A 171 10.93 28.01 -20.71
CA PRO A 171 11.25 29.09 -21.65
C PRO A 171 10.48 30.36 -21.26
N ILE A 172 11.19 31.46 -21.09
CA ILE A 172 10.60 32.75 -20.67
C ILE A 172 10.80 33.86 -21.70
N HIS A 173 11.72 33.66 -22.65
CA HIS A 173 11.99 34.57 -23.76
C HIS A 173 12.72 33.78 -24.86
N ASP A 174 12.77 34.32 -26.09
CA ASP A 174 13.58 33.74 -27.16
C ASP A 174 15.03 33.54 -26.70
N GLY A 175 15.49 32.29 -26.77
CA GLY A 175 16.83 31.90 -26.36
C GLY A 175 17.08 31.86 -24.85
N ILE A 176 16.10 32.15 -23.99
CA ILE A 176 16.28 32.20 -22.53
C ILE A 176 15.27 31.28 -21.83
N ALA A 177 15.78 30.41 -20.95
CA ALA A 177 14.95 29.59 -20.08
C ALA A 177 15.40 29.68 -18.62
N VAL A 178 14.48 29.39 -17.71
CA VAL A 178 14.72 29.31 -16.27
C VAL A 178 14.59 27.86 -15.82
N LEU A 179 15.51 27.42 -14.96
CA LEU A 179 15.46 26.16 -14.24
C LEU A 179 15.40 26.46 -12.73
N PRO A 180 14.20 26.50 -12.12
CA PRO A 180 14.06 26.75 -10.70
C PRO A 180 14.51 25.54 -9.87
N LEU A 181 15.27 25.82 -8.82
CA LEU A 181 15.68 24.82 -7.82
C LEU A 181 14.86 25.01 -6.54
N ILE A 182 13.88 24.12 -6.32
CA ILE A 182 12.93 24.17 -5.20
C ILE A 182 13.19 23.00 -4.23
N GLY A 183 13.41 23.29 -2.95
CA GLY A 183 13.63 22.26 -1.92
C GLY A 183 15.08 21.83 -1.80
N ASN A 184 15.32 20.56 -1.44
CA ASN A 184 16.66 20.01 -1.35
C ASN A 184 17.21 19.62 -2.75
N PHE A 185 18.52 19.68 -2.91
CA PHE A 185 19.21 19.24 -4.12
C PHE A 185 19.80 17.84 -3.90
N GLU A 186 18.92 16.84 -3.94
CA GLU A 186 19.26 15.43 -3.71
C GLU A 186 19.77 14.75 -5.00
N PRO A 187 20.51 13.61 -4.91
CA PRO A 187 21.10 12.93 -6.06
C PRO A 187 20.11 12.60 -7.19
N GLU A 188 18.88 12.21 -6.86
CA GLU A 188 17.81 11.88 -7.80
C GLU A 188 17.47 13.08 -8.70
N ARG A 189 17.57 14.29 -8.14
CA ARG A 189 17.33 15.54 -8.89
C ARG A 189 18.46 15.84 -9.86
N VAL A 190 19.71 15.59 -9.46
CA VAL A 190 20.87 15.74 -10.34
C VAL A 190 20.72 14.81 -11.55
N GLU A 191 20.38 13.56 -11.29
CA GLU A 191 20.12 12.57 -12.33
C GLU A 191 18.96 13.01 -13.26
N HIS A 192 17.85 13.49 -12.70
CA HIS A 192 16.76 14.05 -13.48
C HIS A 192 17.22 15.22 -14.39
N ILE A 193 18.04 16.14 -13.87
CA ILE A 193 18.56 17.24 -14.68
C ILE A 193 19.41 16.70 -15.84
N PHE A 194 20.31 15.74 -15.60
CA PHE A 194 21.15 15.16 -16.65
C PHE A 194 20.38 14.36 -17.69
N ILE A 195 19.40 13.54 -17.26
CA ILE A 195 18.73 12.57 -18.14
C ILE A 195 17.50 13.18 -18.82
N LYS A 196 16.81 14.14 -18.18
CA LYS A 196 15.54 14.69 -18.66
C LYS A 196 15.63 16.15 -19.05
N VAL A 197 16.31 17.00 -18.27
CA VAL A 197 16.30 18.45 -18.51
C VAL A 197 17.32 18.87 -19.57
N ILE A 198 18.60 18.50 -19.41
CA ILE A 198 19.67 18.88 -20.34
C ILE A 198 19.37 18.45 -21.80
N PRO A 199 18.85 17.24 -22.08
CA PRO A 199 18.51 16.82 -23.44
C PRO A 199 17.41 17.66 -24.11
N GLU A 200 16.56 18.32 -23.33
CA GLU A 200 15.47 19.17 -23.83
C GLU A 200 15.94 20.56 -24.25
N ILE A 201 17.08 21.03 -23.73
CA ILE A 201 17.57 22.39 -23.92
C ILE A 201 17.83 22.73 -25.41
N PRO A 202 18.48 21.86 -26.22
CA PRO A 202 18.64 22.10 -27.65
C PRO A 202 17.32 22.16 -28.41
N ARG A 203 16.33 21.33 -28.03
CA ARG A 203 14.99 21.30 -28.64
C ARG A 203 14.26 22.64 -28.44
N LEU A 204 14.47 23.25 -27.28
CA LEU A 204 13.90 24.54 -26.90
C LEU A 204 14.67 25.75 -27.46
N LYS A 205 15.75 25.54 -28.23
CA LYS A 205 16.63 26.59 -28.80
C LYS A 205 17.15 27.58 -27.76
N VAL A 206 17.38 27.10 -26.54
CA VAL A 206 17.88 27.91 -25.43
C VAL A 206 19.37 28.19 -25.64
N LYS A 207 19.75 29.47 -25.56
CA LYS A 207 21.14 29.96 -25.58
C LYS A 207 21.63 30.33 -24.18
N CYS A 208 20.71 30.71 -23.30
CA CYS A 208 20.99 31.05 -21.91
C CYS A 208 20.04 30.35 -20.94
N LEU A 209 20.59 29.63 -19.97
CA LEU A 209 19.86 28.99 -18.89
C LEU A 209 20.09 29.74 -17.57
N ILE A 210 19.01 30.23 -16.98
CA ILE A 210 19.00 30.84 -15.66
C ILE A 210 18.66 29.76 -14.64
N MET A 211 19.60 29.38 -13.78
CA MET A 211 19.33 28.48 -12.67
C MET A 211 18.99 29.30 -11.42
N ASP A 212 17.78 29.13 -10.88
CA ASP A 212 17.28 29.93 -9.75
C ASP A 212 17.36 29.16 -8.43
N PHE A 213 18.11 29.69 -7.48
CA PHE A 213 18.37 29.11 -6.15
C PHE A 213 17.43 29.66 -5.07
N SER A 214 16.46 30.51 -5.43
CA SER A 214 15.53 31.12 -4.49
C SER A 214 14.84 30.11 -3.56
N GLY A 215 14.56 28.90 -4.07
CA GLY A 215 13.91 27.80 -3.36
C GLY A 215 14.83 26.77 -2.70
N ILE A 216 16.17 26.88 -2.82
CA ILE A 216 17.14 25.96 -2.20
C ILE A 216 17.36 26.32 -0.73
N LEU A 217 17.49 25.32 0.14
CA LEU A 217 17.80 25.54 1.57
C LEU A 217 19.31 25.61 1.85
N THR A 218 20.09 24.68 1.27
CA THR A 218 21.54 24.55 1.52
C THR A 218 22.27 24.03 0.28
N ILE A 219 23.55 24.40 0.16
CA ILE A 219 24.49 23.87 -0.84
C ILE A 219 25.70 23.33 -0.08
N ASP A 220 25.98 22.04 -0.22
CA ASP A 220 27.21 21.41 0.25
C ASP A 220 28.21 21.19 -0.90
N THR A 221 29.36 20.60 -0.58
CA THR A 221 30.43 20.35 -1.55
C THR A 221 30.04 19.32 -2.61
N TYR A 222 29.17 18.35 -2.29
CA TYR A 222 28.67 17.38 -3.23
C TYR A 222 27.73 18.04 -4.25
N VAL A 223 26.74 18.79 -3.77
CA VAL A 223 25.81 19.58 -4.59
C VAL A 223 26.58 20.52 -5.51
N ALA A 224 27.55 21.26 -4.97
CA ALA A 224 28.41 22.14 -5.77
C ALA A 224 29.15 21.38 -6.87
N SER A 225 29.72 20.22 -6.58
CA SER A 225 30.38 19.38 -7.59
C SER A 225 29.44 18.99 -8.73
N GLN A 226 28.19 18.64 -8.43
CA GLN A 226 27.20 18.31 -9.46
C GLN A 226 26.77 19.52 -10.28
N LEU A 227 26.62 20.70 -9.65
CA LEU A 227 26.34 21.96 -10.35
C LEU A 227 27.46 22.32 -11.33
N PHE A 228 28.72 22.14 -10.96
CA PHE A 228 29.85 22.37 -11.88
C PHE A 228 29.85 21.40 -13.07
N LYS A 229 29.49 20.14 -12.86
CA LYS A 229 29.33 19.19 -13.97
C LYS A 229 28.21 19.62 -14.92
N ILE A 230 27.08 20.07 -14.39
CA ILE A 230 25.97 20.60 -15.19
C ILE A 230 26.46 21.82 -15.99
N PHE A 231 27.13 22.77 -15.33
CA PHE A 231 27.73 23.94 -15.96
C PHE A 231 28.68 23.56 -17.11
N ASP A 232 29.57 22.60 -16.87
CA ASP A 232 30.54 22.13 -17.88
C ASP A 232 29.84 21.51 -19.09
N VAL A 233 28.82 20.68 -18.87
CA VAL A 233 28.02 20.08 -19.95
C VAL A 233 27.30 21.16 -20.75
N LEU A 234 26.63 22.11 -20.10
CA LEU A 234 25.92 23.20 -20.78
C LEU A 234 26.87 24.08 -21.59
N ARG A 235 28.04 24.39 -21.03
CA ARG A 235 29.09 25.14 -21.71
C ARG A 235 29.58 24.43 -22.97
N LEU A 236 29.78 23.11 -22.92
CA LEU A 236 30.16 22.30 -24.10
C LEU A 236 29.06 22.31 -25.18
N LEU A 237 27.80 22.41 -24.78
CA LEU A 237 26.65 22.56 -25.68
C LEU A 237 26.47 24.00 -26.20
N GLY A 238 27.34 24.94 -25.81
CA GLY A 238 27.26 26.35 -26.20
C GLY A 238 26.16 27.13 -25.49
N ILE A 239 25.66 26.62 -24.37
CA ILE A 239 24.61 27.26 -23.55
C ILE A 239 25.27 28.01 -22.41
N ASN A 240 24.97 29.31 -22.29
CA ASN A 240 25.45 30.13 -21.20
C ASN A 240 24.58 29.90 -19.96
N MET A 241 25.20 29.50 -18.85
CA MET A 241 24.50 29.29 -17.59
C MET A 241 24.77 30.45 -16.63
N VAL A 242 23.73 30.95 -15.98
CA VAL A 242 23.83 31.98 -14.94
C VAL A 242 23.05 31.56 -13.69
N PHE A 243 23.48 32.01 -12.53
CA PHE A 243 22.83 31.73 -11.25
C PHE A 243 22.02 32.92 -10.77
N THR A 244 20.88 32.66 -10.14
CA THR A 244 20.03 33.69 -9.53
C THR A 244 19.52 33.26 -8.16
N GLY A 245 19.06 34.22 -7.35
CA GLY A 245 18.35 33.91 -6.11
C GLY A 245 19.21 33.32 -4.98
N ILE A 246 20.55 33.40 -5.07
CA ILE A 246 21.44 32.97 -3.99
C ILE A 246 21.31 33.94 -2.81
N ARG A 247 20.71 33.47 -1.71
CA ARG A 247 20.52 34.27 -0.50
C ARG A 247 21.85 34.53 0.22
N PRO A 248 21.98 35.64 0.98
CA PRO A 248 23.23 35.99 1.67
C PRO A 248 23.75 34.90 2.62
N ASP A 249 22.86 34.20 3.32
CA ASP A 249 23.21 33.12 4.23
C ASP A 249 23.79 31.91 3.47
N LEU A 250 23.20 31.60 2.30
CA LEU A 250 23.64 30.52 1.42
C LEU A 250 25.02 30.85 0.82
N ALA A 251 25.20 32.06 0.30
CA ALA A 251 26.50 32.52 -0.21
C ALA A 251 27.60 32.43 0.86
N THR A 252 27.31 32.91 2.08
CA THR A 252 28.27 32.87 3.19
C THR A 252 28.66 31.43 3.55
N LYS A 253 27.69 30.51 3.58
CA LYS A 253 27.94 29.08 3.84
C LYS A 253 28.77 28.46 2.73
N SER A 254 28.47 28.73 1.47
CA SER A 254 29.22 28.20 0.32
C SER A 254 30.69 28.64 0.36
N ILE A 255 30.96 29.92 0.63
CA ILE A 255 32.33 30.43 0.75
C ILE A 255 33.07 29.77 1.94
N ARG A 256 32.42 29.64 3.09
CA ARG A 256 33.02 28.94 4.26
C ARG A 256 33.32 27.47 3.99
N ALA A 257 32.50 26.83 3.16
CA ALA A 257 32.71 25.45 2.72
C ALA A 257 33.79 25.30 1.63
N GLY A 258 34.40 26.41 1.17
CA GLY A 258 35.42 26.40 0.14
C GLY A 258 34.88 26.20 -1.28
N ILE A 259 33.59 26.49 -1.51
CA ILE A 259 32.96 26.38 -2.82
C ILE A 259 33.15 27.70 -3.57
N ASP A 260 33.77 27.62 -4.76
CA ASP A 260 34.10 28.79 -5.58
C ASP A 260 33.23 28.88 -6.84
N PHE A 261 32.16 29.67 -6.79
CA PHE A 261 31.29 29.95 -7.93
C PHE A 261 31.75 31.12 -8.82
N SER A 262 32.98 31.60 -8.69
CA SER A 262 33.49 32.77 -9.43
C SER A 262 33.45 32.62 -10.95
N SER A 263 33.44 31.38 -11.46
CA SER A 263 33.35 31.05 -12.88
C SER A 263 31.94 31.18 -13.46
N ILE A 264 30.91 31.39 -12.62
CA ILE A 264 29.51 31.43 -13.02
C ILE A 264 28.94 32.82 -12.70
N GLU A 265 28.40 33.50 -13.71
CA GLU A 265 27.76 34.80 -13.51
C GLU A 265 26.54 34.64 -12.58
N THR A 266 26.43 35.52 -11.59
CA THR A 266 25.36 35.47 -10.58
C THR A 266 24.62 36.81 -10.52
N TYR A 267 23.29 36.75 -10.42
CA TYR A 267 22.42 37.92 -10.25
C TYR A 267 21.50 37.74 -9.04
N ALA A 268 20.98 38.83 -8.47
CA ALA A 268 20.12 38.75 -7.29
C ALA A 268 18.75 38.13 -7.60
N SER A 269 18.24 38.30 -8.83
CA SER A 269 16.94 37.78 -9.25
C SER A 269 16.92 37.39 -10.72
N VAL A 270 15.96 36.55 -11.09
CA VAL A 270 15.66 36.20 -12.49
C VAL A 270 15.40 37.45 -13.33
N LEU A 271 14.67 38.44 -12.81
CA LEU A 271 14.40 39.70 -13.51
C LEU A 271 15.69 40.44 -13.86
N GLN A 272 16.58 40.61 -12.87
CA GLN A 272 17.87 41.27 -13.09
C GLN A 272 18.73 40.54 -14.12
N ALA A 273 18.75 39.20 -14.07
CA ALA A 273 19.48 38.40 -15.05
C ALA A 273 18.94 38.66 -16.47
N ILE A 274 17.62 38.64 -16.67
CA ILE A 274 17.00 38.89 -17.98
C ILE A 274 17.38 40.26 -18.54
N GLU A 275 17.31 41.32 -17.72
CA GLU A 275 17.66 42.68 -18.13
C GLU A 275 19.11 42.76 -18.63
N VAL A 276 20.06 42.17 -17.89
CA VAL A 276 21.47 42.19 -18.25
C VAL A 276 21.77 41.30 -19.47
N ILE A 277 21.16 40.11 -19.55
CA ILE A 277 21.33 39.18 -20.67
C ILE A 277 20.87 39.82 -21.99
N LYS A 278 19.75 40.56 -21.96
CA LYS A 278 19.26 41.32 -23.13
C LYS A 278 20.25 42.39 -23.59
N ILE A 279 20.90 43.08 -22.66
CA ILE A 279 21.90 44.11 -22.98
C ILE A 279 23.18 43.48 -23.57
N LYS A 280 23.58 42.30 -23.09
CA LYS A 280 24.79 41.59 -23.56
C LYS A 280 24.65 40.92 -24.93
N GLY A 281 23.45 40.87 -25.52
CA GLY A 281 23.24 40.30 -26.86
C GLY A 281 23.36 38.77 -26.92
N TYR A 282 23.08 38.06 -25.83
CA TYR A 282 22.99 36.60 -25.84
C TYR A 282 21.80 36.06 -26.66
N VAL A 283 20.91 36.95 -27.13
CA VAL A 283 19.78 36.66 -27.99
C VAL A 283 19.99 37.33 -29.34
#